data_AF-S4P2U4-F1
#
_entry.id   AF-S4P2U4-F1
#
_cell.length_a   1.000
_cell.length_b   1.000
_cell.length_c   1.000
_cell.angle_alpha   90.00
_cell.angle_beta   90.00
_cell.angle_gamma   90.00
#
_symmetry.space_group_name_H-M   'P 1'
#
loop_
_entity.id
_entity.type
_entity.pdbx_description
1 polymer ?
#
loop_
_entity_poly.entity_id
_entity_poly.type
_entity_poly.pdbx_seq_one_letter_code
_entity_poly.pdbx_strand_id
1 'polypeptide(L)' 'MLHFLGLSLLKGHIKCPEQRRVFSQADPLYFHPIFSYVMSGRRYEQILRCLCTSELGEKGENKIVKFIDLLTLNFRK' A
#
# COMPACT_ATOMS: atom_id res chain seq x y z
N MET A 1 1.58 0.98 -11.13
CA MET A 1 0.89 1.61 -9.98
C MET A 1 -0.43 0.94 -9.63
N LEU A 2 -1.32 0.65 -10.59
CA LEU A 2 -2.63 0.00 -10.30
C LEU A 2 -2.51 -1.35 -9.54
N HIS A 3 -1.58 -2.21 -9.92
CA HIS A 3 -1.32 -3.47 -9.20
C HIS A 3 -0.92 -3.26 -7.74
N PHE A 4 -0.10 -2.24 -7.45
CA PHE A 4 0.30 -1.91 -6.07
C PHE A 4 -0.91 -1.45 -5.25
N LEU A 5 -1.73 -0.56 -5.82
CA LEU A 5 -2.94 -0.08 -5.16
C LEU A 5 -3.94 -1.21 -4.92
N GLY A 6 -4.15 -2.09 -5.91
CA GLY A 6 -5.02 -3.26 -5.78
C GLY A 6 -4.56 -4.21 -4.66
N LEU A 7 -3.27 -4.53 -4.60
CA LEU A 7 -2.71 -5.32 -3.49
C LEU A 7 -2.82 -4.59 -2.14
N SER A 8 -2.68 -3.26 -2.11
CA SER A 8 -2.81 -2.47 -0.88
C SER A 8 -4.23 -2.51 -0.34
N LEU A 9 -5.23 -2.41 -1.21
CA LEU A 9 -6.64 -2.55 -0.86
C LEU A 9 -6.95 -3.95 -0.33
N LEU A 10 -6.51 -4.99 -1.06
CA LEU A 10 -6.70 -6.38 -0.64
C LEU A 10 -6.04 -6.66 0.72
N LYS A 11 -4.83 -6.15 0.95
CA LYS A 11 -4.13 -6.26 2.24
C LYS A 11 -4.96 -5.67 3.38
N GLY A 12 -5.64 -4.55 3.15
CA GLY A 12 -6.55 -3.93 4.12
C GLY A 12 -7.69 -4.86 4.54
N HIS A 13 -8.23 -5.66 3.60
CA HIS A 13 -9.27 -6.65 3.89
C HIS A 13 -8.76 -7.88 4.64
N ILE A 14 -7.56 -8.35 4.33
CA ILE A 14 -6.95 -9.55 4.96
C ILE A 14 -6.57 -9.28 6.43
N LYS A 15 -6.43 -8.00 6.84
CA LYS A 15 -6.04 -7.59 8.20
C LYS A 15 -4.74 -8.26 8.69
N CYS A 16 -3.80 -8.53 7.77
CA CYS A 16 -2.54 -9.15 8.13
C CYS A 16 -1.67 -8.18 8.98
N PRO A 17 -1.15 -8.61 10.15
CA PRO A 17 -0.42 -7.74 11.07
C PRO A 17 0.93 -7.29 10.51
N GLU A 18 1.57 -8.11 9.68
CA GLU A 18 2.91 -7.84 9.16
C GLU A 18 2.93 -7.94 7.64
N GLN A 19 3.43 -6.89 6.98
CA GLN A 19 3.47 -6.82 5.52
C GLN A 19 4.22 -7.98 4.85
N ARG A 20 5.24 -8.55 5.48
CA ARG A 20 6.02 -9.62 4.88
C ARG A 20 5.30 -10.95 4.86
N ARG A 21 4.36 -11.17 5.78
CA ARG A 21 3.65 -12.46 5.91
C ARG A 21 2.76 -12.77 4.72
N VAL A 22 2.14 -11.75 4.11
CA VAL A 22 1.33 -11.95 2.88
C VAL A 22 2.15 -12.43 1.67
N PHE A 23 3.47 -12.22 1.69
CA PHE A 23 4.39 -12.71 0.65
C PHE A 23 5.14 -13.99 1.04
N SER A 24 5.00 -14.44 2.30
CA SER A 24 5.77 -15.57 2.85
C SER A 24 4.99 -16.87 2.73
N GLN A 25 5.57 -17.88 2.10
CA GLN A 25 5.00 -19.23 2.06
C GLN A 25 5.07 -19.95 3.41
N ALA A 26 5.85 -19.43 4.37
CA ALA A 26 6.07 -20.06 5.66
C ALA A 26 4.94 -19.84 6.68
N ASP A 27 4.06 -18.86 6.43
CA ASP A 27 2.91 -18.57 7.30
C ASP A 27 1.59 -18.81 6.54
N PRO A 28 1.03 -20.03 6.59
CA PRO A 28 -0.16 -20.38 5.81
C PRO A 28 -1.40 -19.57 6.17
N LEU A 29 -1.44 -18.97 7.37
CA LEU A 29 -2.59 -18.18 7.83
C LEU A 29 -2.70 -16.85 7.06
N TYR A 30 -1.56 -16.27 6.70
CA TYR A 30 -1.51 -14.96 6.04
C TYR A 30 -0.97 -14.99 4.62
N PHE A 31 -0.36 -16.11 4.20
CA PHE A 31 0.11 -16.28 2.82
C PHE A 31 -1.06 -16.13 1.84
N HIS A 32 -0.87 -15.29 0.82
CA HIS A 32 -1.86 -15.15 -0.22
C HIS A 32 -1.19 -15.15 -1.61
N PRO A 33 -1.41 -16.19 -2.45
CA PRO A 33 -0.66 -16.40 -3.69
C PRO A 33 -0.66 -15.21 -4.65
N ILE A 34 -1.78 -14.49 -4.71
CA ILE A 34 -1.93 -13.30 -5.57
C ILE A 34 -0.88 -12.23 -5.31
N PHE A 35 -0.38 -12.09 -4.08
CA PHE A 35 0.61 -11.06 -3.74
C PHE A 35 1.91 -11.33 -4.51
N SER A 36 2.47 -12.52 -4.36
CA SER A 36 3.71 -12.93 -5.03
C SER A 36 3.54 -13.12 -6.54
N TYR A 37 2.34 -13.48 -7.01
CA TYR A 37 2.02 -13.55 -8.45
C TYR A 37 2.04 -12.16 -9.11
N VAL A 38 1.48 -11.15 -8.44
CA VAL A 38 1.35 -9.79 -9.00
C VAL A 38 2.65 -8.99 -8.86
N MET A 39 3.35 -9.08 -7.72
CA MET A 39 4.68 -8.50 -7.55
C MET A 39 5.47 -9.11 -6.39
N SER A 40 6.79 -9.00 -6.44
CA SER A 40 7.61 -9.40 -5.30
C SER A 40 7.39 -8.50 -4.09
N GLY A 41 7.47 -9.08 -2.88
CA GLY A 41 7.39 -8.31 -1.63
C GLY A 41 8.45 -7.21 -1.55
N ARG A 42 9.66 -7.46 -2.09
CA ARG A 42 10.72 -6.45 -2.20
C ARG A 42 10.31 -5.26 -3.07
N ARG A 43 9.69 -5.51 -4.23
CA ARG A 43 9.21 -4.44 -5.12
C ARG A 43 8.09 -3.66 -4.46
N TYR A 44 7.17 -4.34 -3.77
CA TYR A 44 6.11 -3.70 -2.99
C TYR A 44 6.69 -2.76 -1.92
N GLU A 45 7.65 -3.24 -1.12
CA GLU A 45 8.32 -2.43 -0.08
C GLU A 45 9.05 -1.21 -0.67
N GLN A 46 9.69 -1.36 -1.83
CA GLN A 46 10.34 -0.23 -2.52
C GLN A 46 9.33 0.84 -2.93
N ILE A 47 8.22 0.44 -3.56
CA ILE A 47 7.17 1.39 -3.97
C ILE A 47 6.61 2.10 -2.74
N LEU A 48 6.34 1.35 -1.66
CA LEU A 48 5.83 1.91 -0.42
C LEU A 48 6.77 2.97 0.18
N ARG A 49 8.09 2.75 0.16
CA ARG A 49 9.08 3.71 0.68
C ARG A 49 9.25 4.95 -0.20
N CYS A 50 8.96 4.83 -1.49
CA CYS A 50 9.07 5.92 -2.46
C CYS A 50 7.75 6.68 -2.66
N LEU A 51 6.70 6.35 -1.91
CA LEU A 51 5.40 7.01 -2.04
C LEU A 51 5.48 8.41 -1.42
N CYS A 52 5.78 9.40 -2.26
CA CYS A 52 5.76 10.82 -1.89
C CYS A 52 4.47 11.46 -2.39
N THR A 53 3.66 11.93 -1.45
CA THR A 53 2.35 12.55 -1.68
C THR A 53 2.36 14.07 -1.48
N SER A 54 3.54 14.63 -1.24
CA SER A 54 3.78 16.04 -0.98
C SER A 54 5.08 16.49 -1.62
N GLU A 55 5.32 17.79 -1.57
CA GLU A 55 6.59 18.38 -1.95
C GLU A 55 7.71 17.98 -0.97
N LEU A 56 8.96 18.11 -1.44
CA LEU A 56 10.14 17.74 -0.68
C LEU A 56 10.28 18.68 0.53
N GLY A 57 10.40 18.12 1.73
CA GLY A 57 10.59 18.90 2.95
C GLY A 57 9.33 19.20 3.75
N GLU A 58 8.14 18.84 3.23
CA GLU A 58 6.88 18.93 3.97
C GLU A 58 6.91 18.07 5.26
N LYS A 59 6.28 18.58 6.32
CA LYS A 59 6.30 17.98 7.66
C LYS A 59 4.88 17.72 8.16
N GLY A 60 4.76 16.76 9.08
CA GLY A 60 3.48 16.45 9.71
C GLY A 60 2.39 16.05 8.71
N GLU A 61 1.19 16.57 8.92
CA GLU A 61 0.00 16.30 8.10
C GLU A 61 0.10 16.79 6.66
N ASN A 62 0.92 17.82 6.38
CA ASN A 62 1.11 18.33 5.03
C ASN A 62 1.71 17.29 4.07
N LYS A 63 2.35 16.24 4.61
CA LYS A 63 2.83 15.11 3.81
C LYS A 63 1.71 14.36 3.09
N ILE A 64 0.49 14.38 3.63
CA ILE A 64 -0.61 13.54 3.15
C ILE A 64 -1.87 14.33 2.77
N VAL A 65 -2.03 15.56 3.26
CA VAL A 65 -3.30 16.30 3.13
C VAL A 65 -3.73 16.51 1.67
N LYS A 66 -2.80 16.95 0.80
CA LYS A 66 -3.06 17.15 -0.64
C LYS A 66 -3.54 15.86 -1.31
N PHE A 67 -2.96 14.73 -0.93
CA PHE A 67 -3.33 13.42 -1.46
C PHE A 67 -4.70 12.96 -0.97
N ILE A 68 -5.01 13.16 0.32
CA ILE A 68 -6.32 12.85 0.88
C ILE A 68 -7.39 13.73 0.23
N ASP A 69 -7.13 15.03 0.04
CA ASP A 69 -8.05 15.94 -0.63
C ASP A 69 -8.35 15.49 -2.07
N LEU A 70 -7.32 15.11 -2.82
CA LEU A 70 -7.47 14.56 -4.17
C LEU A 70 -8.29 13.26 -4.20
N LEU A 71 -8.04 12.34 -3.26
CA LEU A 71 -8.78 11.08 -3.19
C LEU A 71 -10.25 11.27 -2.78
N THR A 72 -10.51 12.25 -1.91
CA THR A 72 -11.85 12.51 -1.38
C THR A 72 -12.69 13.42 -2.27
N LEU A 73 -12.10 14.08 -3.27
CA LEU A 73 -12.77 15.02 -4.18
C LEU A 73 -14.05 14.45 -4.79
N ASN A 74 -14.01 13.17 -5.22
CA ASN A 74 -15.16 12.51 -5.85
C ASN A 74 -16.27 12.09 -4.87
N PHE A 75 -16.00 12.10 -3.57
CA PHE A 75 -16.95 11.71 -2.51
C PHE A 75 -17.55 12.92 -1.78
N ARG A 76 -17.10 14.14 -2.11
CA ARG A 76 -17.61 15.41 -1.54
C ARG A 76 -18.85 15.96 -2.28
N LYS A 77 -19.33 15.23 -3.29
CA LYS A 77 -20.61 15.50 -3.98
C LYS A 77 -21.73 14.75 -3.27
#